data_AF-J1F8M6-F1
#
_entry.id   AF-J1F8M6-F1
#
_cell.length_a   1.000
_cell.length_b   1.000
_cell.length_c   1.000
_cell.angle_alpha   90.00
_cell.angle_beta   90.00
_cell.angle_gamma   90.00
#
_symmetry.space_group_name_H-M   'P 1'
#
loop_
_entity.id
_entity.type
_entity.pdbx_description
1 polymer ?
#
loop_
_entity_poly.entity_id
_entity_poly.type
_entity_poly.pdbx_seq_one_letter_code
_entity_poly.pdbx_strand_id
1 'polypeptide(L)'
;MKISLLLLIVTSLYSQSIDNLLNLFEKGEFKTVCQEGMGKVMRGNIDEDFIGVVGIACAEVDYINPLGIIQKSLKSTKNGRENAVYFSNLILQKKLIYHFMVDGRELSYLRLPDSSHILSVIFRHLSTEKYKTIKESPKEIKFSEDGKTYKLTLSVKDKPNKVFVDVYDVNGKKIESHWYR
;
A
#
# COMPACT_ATOMS: atom_id res chain seq x y z
N MET A 1 47.54 1.73 -33.19
CA MET A 1 46.70 2.48 -32.24
C MET A 1 45.63 3.23 -33.01
N LYS A 2 44.35 2.88 -32.82
CA LYS A 2 43.15 3.71 -33.05
C LYS A 2 41.90 2.82 -32.93
N ILE A 3 41.62 2.36 -31.71
CA ILE A 3 40.31 1.84 -31.33
C ILE A 3 39.89 2.69 -30.14
N SER A 4 39.14 3.75 -30.41
CA SER A 4 38.37 4.48 -29.41
C SER A 4 37.66 5.61 -30.12
N LEU A 5 36.37 5.41 -30.45
CA LEU A 5 35.30 6.40 -30.24
C LEU A 5 33.93 5.88 -30.73
N LEU A 6 33.50 4.67 -30.34
CA LEU A 6 32.17 4.20 -30.73
C LEU A 6 31.48 3.39 -29.62
N LEU A 7 31.35 3.98 -28.42
CA LEU A 7 30.64 3.32 -27.31
C LEU A 7 29.86 4.28 -26.39
N LEU A 8 29.20 5.32 -26.93
CA LEU A 8 28.49 6.32 -26.11
C LEU A 8 27.04 6.65 -26.53
N ILE A 9 26.45 5.97 -27.52
CA ILE A 9 25.12 6.37 -28.05
C ILE A 9 23.95 5.49 -27.55
N VAL A 10 24.19 4.42 -26.79
CA VAL A 10 23.10 3.48 -26.40
C VAL A 10 22.41 3.83 -25.07
N THR A 11 22.81 4.89 -24.37
CA THR A 11 22.27 5.22 -23.03
C THR A 11 21.03 6.11 -23.03
N SER A 12 20.62 6.69 -24.16
CA SER A 12 19.51 7.66 -24.21
C SER A 12 18.10 7.03 -24.18
N LEU A 13 17.97 5.75 -24.55
CA LEU A 13 16.66 5.09 -24.64
C LEU A 13 16.07 4.68 -23.28
N TYR A 14 16.91 4.58 -22.23
CA TYR A 14 16.44 4.17 -20.90
C TYR A 14 15.86 5.34 -20.09
N SER A 15 16.44 6.55 -20.20
CA SER A 15 15.99 7.74 -19.44
C SER A 15 14.56 8.13 -19.75
N GLN A 16 14.18 8.12 -21.04
CA GLN A 16 12.86 8.56 -21.50
C GLN A 16 11.70 7.75 -20.89
N SER A 17 11.98 6.53 -20.43
CA SER A 17 10.97 5.66 -19.82
C SER A 17 10.75 5.87 -18.32
N ILE A 18 11.73 6.42 -17.59
CA ILE A 18 11.60 6.73 -16.16
C ILE A 18 11.00 8.13 -16.00
N ASP A 19 11.49 9.11 -16.76
CA ASP A 19 10.98 10.49 -16.74
C ASP A 19 9.48 10.54 -17.05
N ASN A 20 9.01 9.69 -17.97
CA ASN A 20 7.59 9.56 -18.26
C ASN A 20 6.79 9.03 -17.06
N LEU A 21 7.32 8.05 -16.32
CA LEU A 21 6.66 7.51 -15.13
C LEU A 21 6.61 8.54 -13.99
N LEU A 22 7.65 9.36 -13.84
CA LEU A 22 7.65 10.47 -12.87
C LEU A 22 6.59 11.52 -13.22
N ASN A 23 6.46 11.90 -14.49
CA ASN A 23 5.40 12.80 -14.95
C ASN A 23 3.99 12.20 -14.72
N LEU A 24 3.81 10.91 -14.98
CA LEU A 24 2.55 10.21 -14.68
C LEU A 24 2.26 10.22 -13.16
N PHE A 25 3.28 10.08 -12.32
CA PHE A 25 3.14 10.17 -10.88
C PHE A 25 2.66 11.55 -10.43
N GLU A 26 3.27 12.61 -10.96
CA GLU A 26 2.87 14.01 -10.67
C GLU A 26 1.42 14.30 -11.11
N LYS A 27 0.92 13.59 -12.13
CA LYS A 27 -0.46 13.67 -12.61
C LYS A 27 -1.45 12.80 -11.82
N GLY A 28 -0.98 12.04 -10.83
CA GLY A 28 -1.83 11.14 -10.03
C GLY A 28 -2.20 9.83 -10.74
N GLU A 29 -1.52 9.48 -11.84
CA GLU A 29 -1.75 8.24 -12.59
C GLU A 29 -1.10 7.01 -11.90
N PHE A 30 -1.38 6.86 -10.59
CA PHE A 30 -0.69 5.92 -9.71
C PHE A 30 -0.83 4.46 -10.14
N LYS A 31 -1.96 4.09 -10.74
CA LYS A 31 -2.17 2.72 -11.23
C LYS A 31 -1.14 2.36 -12.31
N THR A 32 -0.96 3.24 -13.28
CA THR A 32 0.00 3.05 -14.37
C THR A 32 1.43 3.04 -13.84
N VAL A 33 1.76 4.01 -12.98
CA VAL A 33 3.10 4.09 -12.35
C VAL A 33 3.43 2.84 -11.56
N CYS A 34 2.48 2.35 -10.76
CA CYS A 34 2.67 1.12 -9.99
C CYS A 34 2.84 -0.10 -10.91
N GLN A 35 1.98 -0.28 -11.91
CA GLN A 35 2.02 -1.46 -12.79
C GLN A 35 3.28 -1.50 -13.67
N GLU A 36 3.56 -0.41 -14.39
CA GLU A 36 4.71 -0.34 -15.29
C GLU A 36 6.03 -0.18 -14.54
N GLY A 37 6.02 0.63 -13.48
CA GLY A 37 7.18 0.86 -12.61
C GLY A 37 7.62 -0.42 -11.91
N MET A 38 6.69 -1.24 -11.40
CA MET A 38 7.03 -2.54 -10.84
C MET A 38 7.72 -3.45 -11.85
N GLY A 39 7.31 -3.40 -13.12
CA GLY A 39 8.01 -4.13 -14.18
C GLY A 39 9.47 -3.70 -14.35
N LYS A 40 9.81 -2.44 -14.08
CA LYS A 40 11.20 -1.93 -14.11
C LYS A 40 11.96 -2.31 -12.83
N VAL A 41 11.33 -2.21 -11.66
CA VAL A 41 11.91 -2.65 -10.38
C VAL A 41 12.29 -4.14 -10.44
N MET A 42 11.40 -4.98 -10.94
CA MET A 42 11.66 -6.43 -11.06
C MET A 42 12.75 -6.79 -12.07
N ARG A 43 13.08 -5.89 -13.00
CA ARG A 43 14.20 -6.04 -13.96
C ARG A 43 15.54 -5.50 -13.42
N GLY A 44 15.60 -5.13 -12.15
CA GLY A 44 16.84 -4.76 -11.48
C GLY A 44 17.15 -3.26 -11.51
N ASN A 45 16.15 -2.39 -11.67
CA ASN A 45 16.38 -0.97 -11.36
C ASN A 45 16.74 -0.83 -9.87
N ILE A 46 17.81 -0.10 -9.58
CA ILE A 46 18.39 0.10 -8.24
C ILE A 46 18.28 1.53 -7.72
N ASP A 47 17.69 2.44 -8.50
CA ASP A 47 17.49 3.83 -8.10
C ASP A 47 16.42 3.90 -7.00
N GLU A 48 16.83 4.19 -5.77
CA GLU A 48 15.94 4.21 -4.61
C GLU A 48 14.85 5.29 -4.70
N ASP A 49 15.12 6.42 -5.36
CA ASP A 49 14.12 7.49 -5.49
C ASP A 49 13.01 7.05 -6.45
N PHE A 50 13.38 6.46 -7.59
CA PHE A 50 12.41 5.86 -8.51
C PHE A 50 11.64 4.70 -7.87
N ILE A 51 12.34 3.78 -7.18
CA ILE A 51 11.71 2.66 -6.48
C ILE A 51 10.73 3.16 -5.40
N GLY A 52 11.10 4.23 -4.69
CA GLY A 52 10.24 4.92 -3.72
C GLY A 52 8.96 5.44 -4.36
N VAL A 53 9.05 6.14 -5.49
CA VAL A 53 7.89 6.63 -6.27
C VAL A 53 6.96 5.48 -6.67
N VAL A 54 7.52 4.38 -7.18
CA VAL A 54 6.73 3.18 -7.53
C VAL A 54 6.02 2.61 -6.30
N GLY A 55 6.70 2.55 -5.16
CA GLY A 55 6.11 2.06 -3.91
C GLY A 55 4.99 2.95 -3.40
N ILE A 56 5.15 4.27 -3.43
CA ILE A 56 4.09 5.22 -3.06
C ILE A 56 2.89 5.04 -3.98
N ALA A 57 3.11 4.99 -5.30
CA ALA A 57 2.05 4.77 -6.27
C ALA A 57 1.29 3.46 -6.02
N CYS A 58 2.01 2.38 -5.67
CA CYS A 58 1.37 1.12 -5.32
C CYS A 58 0.58 1.18 -4.01
N ALA A 59 1.03 1.94 -3.01
CA ALA A 59 0.26 2.18 -1.80
C ALA A 59 -1.02 2.97 -2.10
N GLU A 60 -0.97 4.02 -2.91
CA GLU A 60 -2.14 4.84 -3.29
C GLU A 60 -3.26 4.02 -3.96
N VAL A 61 -2.91 3.01 -4.76
CA VAL A 61 -3.89 2.11 -5.39
C VAL A 61 -4.17 0.84 -4.59
N ASP A 62 -3.79 0.81 -3.31
CA ASP A 62 -3.97 -0.30 -2.37
C ASP A 62 -3.34 -1.63 -2.85
N TYR A 63 -2.31 -1.54 -3.70
CA TYR A 63 -1.52 -2.69 -4.15
C TYR A 63 -0.36 -2.95 -3.18
N ILE A 64 -0.69 -3.47 -2.01
CA ILE A 64 0.22 -3.57 -0.85
C ILE A 64 1.25 -4.70 -0.94
N ASN A 65 0.95 -5.81 -1.62
CA ASN A 65 1.84 -6.98 -1.61
C ASN A 65 3.23 -6.72 -2.23
N PRO A 66 3.38 -6.04 -3.38
CA PRO A 66 4.68 -5.70 -3.95
C PRO A 66 5.54 -4.82 -3.04
N LEU A 67 4.93 -4.05 -2.13
CA LEU A 67 5.68 -3.23 -1.18
C LEU A 67 6.67 -4.06 -0.36
N GLY A 68 6.38 -5.36 -0.14
CA GLY A 68 7.28 -6.28 0.55
C GLY A 68 8.57 -6.58 -0.21
N ILE A 69 8.56 -6.45 -1.54
CA ILE A 69 9.74 -6.52 -2.40
C ILE A 69 10.45 -5.17 -2.39
N ILE A 70 9.70 -4.09 -2.65
CA ILE A 70 10.21 -2.72 -2.75
C ILE A 70 10.99 -2.31 -1.50
N GLN A 71 10.43 -2.50 -0.31
CA GLN A 71 11.04 -2.04 0.95
C GLN A 71 12.46 -2.57 1.18
N LYS A 72 12.81 -3.74 0.63
CA LYS A 72 14.11 -4.39 0.86
C LYS A 72 15.24 -3.67 0.12
N SER A 73 14.91 -2.98 -0.96
CA SER A 73 15.85 -2.23 -1.77
C SER A 73 16.09 -0.81 -1.26
N LEU A 74 15.28 -0.32 -0.32
CA LEU A 74 15.25 1.07 0.13
C LEU A 74 15.97 1.23 1.48
N LYS A 75 17.29 1.42 1.46
CA LYS A 75 18.11 1.45 2.70
C LYS A 75 19.23 2.48 2.70
N SER A 76 19.64 2.93 1.52
CA SER A 76 20.84 3.72 1.32
C SER A 76 20.58 5.20 1.58
N THR A 77 19.50 5.74 1.03
CA THR A 77 19.15 7.16 1.19
C THR A 77 18.23 7.37 2.39
N LYS A 78 18.14 8.62 2.87
CA LYS A 78 17.20 9.00 3.93
C LYS A 78 15.75 8.72 3.50
N ASN A 79 15.38 9.21 2.31
CA ASN A 79 14.05 9.00 1.72
C ASN A 79 13.77 7.51 1.50
N GLY A 80 14.76 6.74 1.05
CA GLY A 80 14.67 5.29 0.94
C GLY A 80 14.29 4.65 2.28
N ARG A 81 15.02 4.94 3.35
CA ARG A 81 14.69 4.41 4.68
C ARG A 81 13.32 4.83 5.20
N GLU A 82 12.91 6.08 4.97
CA GLU A 82 11.56 6.56 5.35
C GLU A 82 10.46 5.80 4.60
N ASN A 83 10.61 5.65 3.28
CA ASN A 83 9.70 4.86 2.44
C ASN A 83 9.68 3.39 2.86
N ALA A 84 10.84 2.79 3.17
CA ALA A 84 10.92 1.41 3.63
C ALA A 84 10.10 1.20 4.91
N VAL A 85 10.25 2.08 5.90
CA VAL A 85 9.48 2.01 7.15
C VAL A 85 7.99 2.18 6.89
N TYR A 86 7.60 3.13 6.04
CA TYR A 86 6.20 3.32 5.66
C TYR A 86 5.61 2.06 5.00
N PHE A 87 6.32 1.47 4.05
CA PHE A 87 5.89 0.25 3.35
C PHE A 87 5.83 -0.96 4.28
N SER A 88 6.84 -1.14 5.15
CA SER A 88 6.81 -2.17 6.20
C SER A 88 5.55 -2.04 7.05
N ASN A 89 5.24 -0.81 7.45
CA ASN A 89 4.12 -0.50 8.32
C ASN A 89 2.79 -0.89 7.68
N LEU A 90 2.55 -0.53 6.42
CA LEU A 90 1.32 -0.90 5.71
C LEU A 90 1.16 -2.43 5.60
N ILE A 91 2.24 -3.15 5.27
CA ILE A 91 2.21 -4.61 5.18
C ILE A 91 1.87 -5.23 6.53
N LEU A 92 2.48 -4.73 7.61
CA LEU A 92 2.24 -5.20 8.97
C LEU A 92 0.79 -4.93 9.40
N GLN A 93 0.32 -3.69 9.23
CA GLN A 93 -1.06 -3.30 9.54
C GLN A 93 -2.07 -4.19 8.80
N LYS A 94 -1.86 -4.44 7.49
CA LYS A 94 -2.69 -5.37 6.71
C LYS A 94 -2.78 -6.75 7.36
N LYS A 95 -1.64 -7.31 7.79
CA LYS A 95 -1.59 -8.62 8.45
C LYS A 95 -2.24 -8.63 9.82
N LEU A 96 -2.06 -7.57 10.60
CA LEU A 96 -2.68 -7.43 11.93
C LEU A 96 -4.20 -7.27 11.83
N ILE A 97 -4.69 -6.46 10.90
CA ILE A 97 -6.13 -6.31 10.62
C ILE A 97 -6.73 -7.66 10.22
N TYR A 98 -6.06 -8.40 9.34
CA TYR A 98 -6.49 -9.73 8.95
C TYR A 98 -6.54 -10.69 10.15
N HIS A 99 -5.49 -10.71 10.98
CA HIS A 99 -5.39 -11.53 12.19
C HIS A 99 -6.49 -11.20 13.22
N PHE A 100 -6.79 -9.90 13.41
CA PHE A 100 -7.90 -9.45 14.25
C PHE A 100 -9.25 -9.93 13.72
N MET A 101 -9.47 -9.81 12.41
CA MET A 101 -10.76 -10.15 11.79
C MET A 101 -11.00 -11.65 11.74
N VAL A 102 -9.97 -12.45 11.49
CA VAL A 102 -10.06 -13.91 11.35
C VAL A 102 -9.96 -14.63 12.69
N ASP A 103 -8.95 -14.31 13.50
CA ASP A 103 -8.62 -15.07 14.72
C ASP A 103 -8.96 -14.32 16.01
N GLY A 104 -9.51 -13.12 15.91
CA GLY A 104 -9.99 -12.37 17.07
C GLY A 104 -8.90 -11.78 17.96
N ARG A 105 -7.65 -11.71 17.50
CA ARG A 105 -6.56 -11.13 18.30
C ARG A 105 -6.74 -9.64 18.51
N GLU A 106 -6.69 -9.22 19.76
CA GLU A 106 -6.66 -7.81 20.15
C GLU A 106 -5.41 -7.11 19.59
N LEU A 107 -5.54 -5.82 19.28
CA LEU A 107 -4.44 -5.00 18.75
C LEU A 107 -4.12 -3.81 19.67
N SER A 108 -4.78 -3.67 20.82
CA SER A 108 -4.71 -2.50 21.69
C SER A 108 -3.35 -2.25 22.34
N TYR A 109 -2.53 -3.31 22.44
CA TYR A 109 -1.15 -3.25 22.94
C TYR A 109 -0.14 -2.74 21.89
N LEU A 110 -0.55 -2.57 20.64
CA LEU A 110 0.34 -2.15 19.55
C LEU A 110 0.25 -0.65 19.29
N ARG A 111 1.42 -0.04 19.04
CA ARG A 111 1.55 1.33 18.55
C ARG A 111 2.43 1.29 17.31
N LEU A 112 1.85 1.68 16.18
CA LEU A 112 2.52 1.72 14.89
C LEU A 112 2.49 3.15 14.34
N PRO A 113 3.43 3.51 13.45
CA PRO A 113 3.37 4.78 12.73
C PRO A 113 2.01 4.97 12.06
N ASP A 114 1.53 6.20 12.08
CA ASP A 114 0.24 6.56 11.52
C ASP A 114 0.38 7.17 10.12
N SER A 115 -0.66 7.08 9.30
CA SER A 115 -0.75 7.72 7.98
C SER A 115 -2.20 7.91 7.53
N SER A 116 -2.39 8.60 6.42
CA SER A 116 -3.69 8.76 5.75
C SER A 116 -4.15 7.51 4.99
N HIS A 117 -3.30 6.49 4.84
CA HIS A 117 -3.65 5.26 4.14
C HIS A 117 -4.76 4.50 4.89
N ILE A 118 -5.69 3.88 4.17
CA ILE A 118 -6.86 3.21 4.76
C ILE A 118 -6.49 2.14 5.79
N LEU A 119 -5.39 1.41 5.57
CA LEU A 119 -4.88 0.44 6.55
C LEU A 119 -4.45 1.09 7.87
N SER A 120 -3.85 2.29 7.84
CA SER A 120 -3.48 3.03 9.05
C SER A 120 -4.72 3.52 9.79
N VAL A 121 -5.70 4.07 9.06
CA VAL A 121 -7.01 4.47 9.59
C VAL A 121 -7.68 3.32 10.34
N ILE A 122 -7.83 2.16 9.68
CA ILE A 122 -8.43 0.98 10.28
C ILE A 122 -7.61 0.54 11.50
N PHE A 123 -6.30 0.40 11.35
CA PHE A 123 -5.44 -0.08 12.43
C PHE A 123 -5.50 0.83 13.67
N ARG A 124 -5.54 2.16 13.48
CA ARG A 124 -5.70 3.13 14.56
C ARG A 124 -7.01 2.91 15.32
N HIS A 125 -8.12 2.72 14.61
CA HIS A 125 -9.41 2.43 15.25
C HIS A 125 -9.42 1.08 15.99
N LEU A 126 -8.79 0.04 15.43
CA LEU A 126 -8.67 -1.26 16.09
C LEU A 126 -7.79 -1.20 17.34
N SER A 127 -6.61 -0.57 17.24
CA SER A 127 -5.62 -0.47 18.34
C SER A 127 -6.01 0.54 19.44
N THR A 128 -7.06 1.32 19.22
CA THR A 128 -7.66 2.20 20.23
C THR A 128 -9.05 1.74 20.66
N GLU A 129 -9.51 0.58 20.15
CA GLU A 129 -10.83 0.02 20.42
C GLU A 129 -11.99 0.98 20.09
N LYS A 130 -11.76 1.91 19.16
CA LYS A 130 -12.74 2.91 18.71
C LYS A 130 -13.58 2.37 17.55
N TYR A 131 -14.24 1.23 17.75
CA TYR A 131 -15.16 0.62 16.79
C TYR A 131 -16.35 -0.01 17.50
N LYS A 132 -17.40 -0.33 16.75
CA LYS A 132 -18.58 -1.06 17.23
C LYS A 132 -18.64 -2.42 16.54
N THR A 133 -18.76 -3.50 17.31
CA THR A 133 -19.07 -4.81 16.76
C THR A 133 -20.55 -4.90 16.38
N ILE A 134 -20.80 -5.34 15.15
CA ILE A 134 -22.15 -5.56 14.60
C ILE A 134 -22.51 -7.02 14.65
N LYS A 135 -21.53 -7.89 14.41
CA LYS A 135 -21.69 -9.34 14.46
C LYS A 135 -20.39 -9.99 14.89
N GLU A 136 -20.46 -11.00 15.76
CA GLU A 136 -19.28 -11.76 16.20
C GLU A 136 -18.89 -12.87 15.21
N SER A 137 -19.86 -13.50 14.54
CA SER A 137 -19.60 -14.63 13.64
C SER A 137 -20.52 -14.69 12.41
N PRO A 138 -19.98 -14.59 11.17
CA PRO A 138 -18.66 -14.05 10.87
C PRO A 138 -18.51 -12.60 11.38
N LYS A 139 -17.30 -12.22 11.75
CA LYS A 139 -17.03 -10.93 12.38
C LYS A 139 -17.37 -9.77 11.45
N GLU A 140 -18.11 -8.81 11.98
CA GLU A 140 -18.44 -7.54 11.34
C GLU A 140 -18.28 -6.40 12.36
N ILE A 141 -17.52 -5.37 11.99
CA ILE A 141 -17.34 -4.17 12.80
C ILE A 141 -17.57 -2.91 11.97
N LYS A 142 -17.85 -1.80 12.64
CA LYS A 142 -17.95 -0.48 12.02
C LYS A 142 -17.35 0.64 12.87
N PHE A 143 -16.88 1.68 12.22
CA PHE A 143 -16.49 2.94 12.86
C PHE A 143 -16.70 4.11 11.89
N SER A 144 -16.61 5.33 12.38
CA SER A 144 -16.74 6.54 11.58
C SER A 144 -15.58 7.50 11.86
N GLU A 145 -15.07 8.13 10.82
CA GLU A 145 -13.99 9.12 10.86
C GLU A 145 -14.18 10.09 9.68
N ASP A 146 -14.00 11.39 9.92
CA ASP A 146 -14.07 12.45 8.89
C ASP A 146 -15.31 12.41 7.98
N GLY A 147 -16.48 12.14 8.56
CA GLY A 147 -17.74 12.05 7.82
C GLY A 147 -17.88 10.79 6.95
N LYS A 148 -16.94 9.86 7.03
CA LYS A 148 -17.01 8.54 6.39
C LYS A 148 -17.36 7.47 7.42
N THR A 149 -18.07 6.45 6.97
CA THR A 149 -18.30 5.23 7.76
C THR A 149 -17.55 4.06 7.12
N TYR A 150 -16.76 3.37 7.93
CA TYR A 150 -16.00 2.20 7.54
C TYR A 150 -16.68 0.96 8.10
N LYS A 151 -16.93 -0.02 7.25
CA LYS A 151 -17.47 -1.33 7.63
C LYS A 151 -16.50 -2.43 7.22
N LEU A 152 -16.04 -3.21 8.19
CA LEU A 152 -15.20 -4.37 7.94
C LEU A 152 -16.02 -5.64 8.09
N THR A 153 -15.97 -6.51 7.09
CA THR A 153 -16.73 -7.77 7.07
C THR A 153 -15.81 -8.95 6.76
N LEU A 154 -15.85 -9.99 7.59
CA LEU A 154 -15.19 -11.25 7.31
C LEU A 154 -16.06 -12.12 6.38
N SER A 155 -15.55 -12.44 5.20
CA SER A 155 -16.13 -13.46 4.33
C SER A 155 -15.50 -14.82 4.60
N VAL A 156 -16.34 -15.73 5.10
CA VAL A 156 -16.01 -17.15 5.32
C VAL A 156 -16.34 -18.04 4.12
N LYS A 157 -16.88 -17.45 3.04
CA LYS A 157 -17.15 -18.16 1.78
C LYS A 157 -15.92 -18.25 0.88
N ASP A 158 -15.01 -17.28 1.00
CA ASP A 158 -13.75 -17.24 0.26
C ASP A 158 -12.69 -18.14 0.92
N LYS A 159 -11.81 -18.75 0.11
CA LYS A 159 -10.63 -19.51 0.59
C LYS A 159 -9.34 -18.96 -0.02
N PRO A 160 -8.38 -18.43 0.79
CA PRO A 160 -8.53 -18.11 2.21
C PRO A 160 -9.64 -17.08 2.45
N ASN A 161 -10.10 -16.96 3.71
CA ASN A 161 -11.08 -15.95 4.10
C ASN A 161 -10.65 -14.56 3.60
N LYS A 162 -11.62 -13.71 3.28
CA LYS A 162 -11.34 -12.32 2.89
C LYS A 162 -11.90 -11.36 3.91
N VAL A 163 -11.14 -10.30 4.18
CA VAL A 163 -11.64 -9.15 4.94
C VAL A 163 -12.02 -8.09 3.92
N PHE A 164 -13.31 -7.78 3.82
CA PHE A 164 -13.80 -6.67 3.02
C PHE A 164 -13.82 -5.39 3.86
N VAL A 165 -13.44 -4.28 3.25
CA VAL A 165 -13.59 -2.94 3.83
C VAL A 165 -14.41 -2.10 2.88
N ASP A 166 -15.61 -1.74 3.30
CA ASP A 166 -16.48 -0.84 2.56
C ASP A 166 -16.52 0.53 3.24
N VAL A 167 -16.36 1.58 2.44
CA VAL A 167 -16.39 2.97 2.90
C VAL A 167 -17.65 3.63 2.36
N TYR A 168 -18.38 4.30 3.24
CA TYR A 168 -19.63 4.98 2.95
C TYR A 168 -19.51 6.47 3.26
N ASP A 169 -20.15 7.31 2.45
CA ASP A 169 -20.28 8.73 2.71
C ASP A 169 -21.34 9.02 3.80
N VAL A 170 -21.52 10.31 4.13
CA VAL A 170 -22.50 10.79 5.12
C VAL A 170 -23.96 10.42 4.77
N ASN A 171 -24.25 10.17 3.50
CA ASN A 171 -25.58 9.79 3.01
C ASN A 171 -25.79 8.27 2.99
N GLY A 172 -24.79 7.49 3.41
CA GLY A 172 -24.82 6.04 3.39
C GLY A 172 -24.58 5.42 2.01
N LYS A 173 -24.11 6.20 1.02
CA LYS A 173 -23.69 5.66 -0.28
C LYS A 173 -22.28 5.09 -0.16
N LYS A 174 -22.10 3.84 -0.59
CA LYS A 174 -20.78 3.21 -0.70
C LYS A 174 -19.95 3.94 -1.76
N ILE A 175 -18.77 4.42 -1.36
CA ILE A 175 -17.84 5.18 -2.22
C ILE A 175 -16.58 4.39 -2.56
N GLU A 176 -16.10 3.52 -1.68
CA GLU A 176 -14.89 2.73 -1.87
C GLU A 176 -15.08 1.29 -1.35
N SER A 177 -14.29 0.36 -1.88
CA SER A 177 -14.30 -1.05 -1.48
C SER A 177 -12.92 -1.66 -1.65
N HIS A 178 -12.44 -2.28 -0.57
CA HIS A 178 -11.13 -2.93 -0.52
C HIS A 178 -11.29 -4.35 -0.01
N TRP A 179 -10.30 -5.20 -0.27
CA TRP A 179 -10.25 -6.53 0.30
C TRP A 179 -8.83 -6.97 0.62
N TYR A 180 -8.68 -7.68 1.74
CA TYR A 180 -7.38 -8.12 2.26
C TYR A 180 -7.33 -9.61 2.60
N ARG A 181 -6.11 -10.16 2.50
CA ARG A 181 -5.67 -11.52 2.86
C ARG A 181 -4.20 -11.49 3.30
#